data_AF-A0A7C0ZJX5-F1
#
_entry.id   AF-A0A7C0ZJX5-F1
#
_cell.length_a   1.000
_cell.length_b   1.000
_cell.length_c   1.000
_cell.angle_alpha   90.00
_cell.angle_beta   90.00
_cell.angle_gamma   90.00
#
_symmetry.space_group_name_H-M   'P 1'
#
loop_
_entity.id
_entity.type
_entity.pdbx_description
1 polymer ?
#
loop_
_entity_poly.entity_id
_entity_poly.type
_entity_poly.pdbx_seq_one_letter_code
_entity_poly.pdbx_strand_id
1 'polypeptide(L)'
;MAQQATFFRPEYFKKAGGFNKTSQVAWDGELWIDMALAGAKFGRIDNYLGTFRIYPGSLSLSEHSSIKYNEYKSTIFKKVRKKNYNVSDHIFRFAFKFLEYCENPKLLIERLRHGHVLKMTN
;
A
#
# COMPACT_ATOMS: atom_id res chain seq x y z
N MET A 1 -16.44 -1.36 7.99
CA MET A 1 -14.98 -1.13 7.83
C MET A 1 -14.79 0.09 6.95
N ALA A 2 -13.88 1.00 7.28
CA ALA A 2 -13.58 2.15 6.42
C ALA A 2 -12.96 1.66 5.09
N GLN A 3 -13.39 2.25 3.97
CA GLN A 3 -12.85 1.96 2.64
C GLN A 3 -11.79 3.00 2.27
N GLN A 4 -10.73 2.58 1.59
CA GLN A 4 -9.77 3.52 1.02
C GLN A 4 -10.49 4.38 -0.04
N ALA A 5 -10.50 5.69 0.17
CA ALA A 5 -10.99 6.66 -0.80
C ALA A 5 -9.79 7.42 -1.37
N THR A 6 -9.43 7.11 -2.61
CA THR A 6 -8.30 7.72 -3.29
C THR A 6 -8.79 8.55 -4.48
N PHE A 7 -8.34 9.81 -4.54
CA PHE A 7 -8.60 10.71 -5.65
C PHE A 7 -7.27 11.07 -6.31
N PHE A 8 -7.25 11.11 -7.64
CA PHE A 8 -6.05 11.46 -8.40
C PHE A 8 -6.43 12.30 -9.61
N ARG A 9 -5.48 13.12 -10.06
CA ARG A 9 -5.67 13.93 -11.26
C ARG A 9 -5.56 13.04 -12.50
N PRO A 10 -6.43 13.22 -13.51
CA PRO A 10 -6.45 12.37 -14.70
C PRO A 10 -5.14 12.45 -15.50
N GLU A 11 -4.39 13.56 -15.42
CA GLU A 11 -3.09 13.67 -16.08
C GLU A 11 -2.08 12.63 -15.60
N TYR A 12 -2.05 12.31 -14.29
CA TYR A 12 -1.09 11.36 -13.74
C TYR A 12 -1.50 9.92 -14.04
N PHE A 13 -2.81 9.64 -14.08
CA PHE A 13 -3.31 8.35 -14.56
C PHE A 13 -2.87 8.07 -16.00
N LYS A 14 -2.99 9.08 -16.89
CA LYS A 14 -2.54 8.97 -18.28
C LYS A 14 -1.01 8.82 -18.37
N LYS A 15 -0.24 9.61 -17.61
CA LYS A 15 1.23 9.51 -17.58
C LYS A 15 1.73 8.16 -17.04
N ALA A 16 1.01 7.56 -16.10
CA ALA A 16 1.30 6.24 -15.55
C ALA A 16 0.98 5.09 -16.54
N GLY A 17 0.28 5.36 -17.64
CA GLY A 17 -0.19 4.34 -18.58
C GLY A 17 -1.46 3.60 -18.14
N GLY A 18 -2.11 4.09 -17.08
CA GLY A 18 -3.31 3.47 -16.50
C GLY A 18 -3.04 2.19 -15.71
N PHE A 19 -4.08 1.39 -15.47
CA PHE A 19 -3.95 0.14 -14.74
C PHE A 19 -3.18 -0.92 -15.54
N ASN A 20 -2.25 -1.59 -14.87
CA ASN A 20 -1.54 -2.73 -15.44
C ASN A 20 -2.46 -3.96 -15.52
N LYS A 21 -2.94 -4.27 -16.73
CA LYS A 21 -3.86 -5.39 -16.99
C LYS A 21 -3.25 -6.77 -16.75
N THR A 22 -1.91 -6.89 -16.70
CA THR A 22 -1.23 -8.17 -16.48
C THR A 22 -0.98 -8.45 -15.00
N SER A 23 -1.10 -7.43 -14.15
CA SER A 23 -0.94 -7.60 -12.71
C SER A 23 -2.05 -8.50 -12.17
N GLN A 24 -1.75 -9.32 -11.17
CA GLN A 24 -2.73 -10.20 -10.51
C GLN A 24 -2.76 -10.02 -9.00
N VAL A 25 -2.02 -9.03 -8.49
CA VAL A 25 -1.71 -8.93 -7.06
C VAL A 25 -2.25 -7.63 -6.47
N ALA A 26 -1.85 -6.47 -7.00
CA ALA A 26 -2.24 -5.18 -6.43
C ALA A 26 -2.33 -4.08 -7.49
N TRP A 27 -3.44 -4.05 -8.23
CA TRP A 27 -3.66 -3.06 -9.30
C TRP A 27 -3.57 -1.62 -8.80
N ASP A 28 -4.23 -1.32 -7.68
CA ASP A 28 -4.26 0.03 -7.11
C ASP A 28 -2.86 0.46 -6.62
N GLY A 29 -2.16 -0.46 -5.94
CA GLY A 29 -0.82 -0.20 -5.42
C GLY A 29 0.20 0.05 -6.52
N GLU A 30 0.14 -0.72 -7.62
CA GLU A 30 1.00 -0.51 -8.78
C GLU A 30 0.74 0.84 -9.44
N LEU A 31 -0.54 1.18 -9.64
CA LEU A 31 -0.93 2.45 -10.25
C LEU A 31 -0.41 3.64 -9.42
N TRP A 32 -0.49 3.59 -8.09
CA TRP A 32 0.04 4.66 -7.24
C TRP A 32 1.54 4.84 -7.42
N ILE A 33 2.30 3.74 -7.47
CA ILE A 33 3.74 3.79 -7.67
C ILE A 33 4.09 4.39 -9.02
N ASP A 34 3.34 4.04 -10.06
CA ASP A 34 3.59 4.53 -11.42
C ASP A 34 3.25 6.02 -11.55
N MET A 35 2.18 6.47 -10.89
CA MET A 35 1.90 7.90 -10.77
C MET A 35 3.00 8.63 -10.00
N ALA A 36 3.53 8.05 -8.92
CA ALA A 36 4.64 8.62 -8.15
C ALA A 36 5.90 8.79 -9.01
N LEU A 37 6.25 7.75 -9.77
CA LEU A 37 7.38 7.76 -10.70
C LEU A 37 7.18 8.75 -11.85
N ALA A 38 5.92 9.01 -12.24
CA ALA A 38 5.54 10.06 -13.18
C ALA A 38 5.51 11.48 -12.57
N GLY A 39 5.92 11.63 -11.30
CA GLY A 39 6.03 12.91 -10.61
C GLY A 39 4.76 13.36 -9.88
N ALA A 40 3.81 12.45 -9.60
CA ALA A 40 2.69 12.75 -8.73
C ALA A 40 3.18 12.94 -7.28
N LYS A 41 2.52 13.84 -6.56
CA LYS A 41 2.72 14.03 -5.12
C LYS A 41 1.51 13.49 -4.37
N PHE A 42 1.75 12.85 -3.23
CA PHE A 42 0.69 12.31 -2.38
C PHE A 42 0.33 13.29 -1.27
N GLY A 43 -0.97 13.36 -0.98
CA GLY A 43 -1.53 13.98 0.21
C GLY A 43 -2.49 13.02 0.89
N ARG A 44 -2.72 13.21 2.19
CA ARG A 44 -3.64 12.40 2.99
C ARG A 44 -4.80 13.27 3.47
N ILE A 45 -6.02 12.78 3.31
CA ILE A 45 -7.21 13.37 3.94
C ILE A 45 -7.48 12.55 5.21
N ASP A 46 -7.41 13.18 6.38
CA ASP A 46 -7.58 12.51 7.68
C ASP A 46 -9.07 12.39 8.07
N ASN A 47 -9.91 11.97 7.12
CA ASN A 47 -11.35 11.83 7.29
C ASN A 47 -11.85 10.50 6.73
N TYR A 48 -12.95 9.98 7.29
CA TYR A 48 -13.66 8.84 6.74
C TYR A 48 -14.51 9.27 5.55
N LEU A 49 -14.08 8.90 4.34
CA LEU A 49 -14.76 9.27 3.08
C LEU A 49 -15.53 8.11 2.43
N GLY A 50 -15.42 6.90 2.98
CA GLY A 50 -16.07 5.72 2.43
C GLY A 50 -16.09 4.54 3.39
N THR A 51 -17.00 3.60 3.15
CA THR A 51 -17.19 2.40 3.96
C THR A 51 -17.44 1.20 3.05
N PHE A 52 -16.73 0.10 3.31
CA PHE A 52 -16.99 -1.15 2.62
C PHE A 52 -18.32 -1.75 3.06
N ARG A 53 -19.13 -2.18 2.10
CA ARG A 53 -20.24 -3.11 2.33
C ARG A 53 -19.69 -4.54 2.28
N ILE A 54 -19.69 -5.22 3.43
CA ILE A 54 -19.21 -6.59 3.55
C ILE A 54 -20.37 -7.54 3.21
N TYR A 55 -20.13 -8.47 2.30
CA TYR A 55 -21.05 -9.55 1.98
C TYR A 55 -20.45 -10.88 2.44
N PRO A 56 -21.26 -11.83 2.95
CA PRO A 56 -20.79 -13.18 3.24
C PRO A 56 -20.19 -13.82 1.97
N GLY A 57 -18.95 -14.29 2.03
CA GLY A 57 -18.28 -14.97 0.91
C GLY A 57 -17.36 -14.12 0.02
N SER A 58 -17.08 -12.85 0.35
CA SER A 58 -16.13 -12.04 -0.43
C SER A 58 -14.69 -12.55 -0.34
N LEU A 59 -14.06 -12.77 -1.50
CA LEU A 59 -12.77 -13.46 -1.74
C LEU A 59 -11.51 -12.96 -1.01
N SER A 60 -11.55 -11.87 -0.24
CA SER A 60 -10.34 -11.14 0.20
C SER A 60 -9.48 -11.84 1.28
N LEU A 61 -9.72 -13.11 1.60
CA LEU A 61 -9.16 -13.81 2.77
C LEU A 61 -8.45 -15.14 2.44
N SER A 62 -8.01 -15.40 1.19
CA SER A 62 -7.29 -16.64 0.85
C SER A 62 -5.77 -16.53 0.98
N GLU A 63 -5.14 -17.49 1.68
CA GLU A 63 -3.68 -17.56 1.94
C GLU A 63 -2.82 -17.71 0.67
N HIS A 64 -3.42 -18.16 -0.43
CA HIS A 64 -2.76 -18.37 -1.73
C HIS A 64 -2.18 -17.08 -2.35
N SER A 65 -2.52 -15.91 -1.80
CA SER A 65 -2.02 -14.59 -2.17
C SER A 65 -0.57 -14.31 -1.70
N SER A 66 -0.09 -15.00 -0.67
CA SER A 66 1.16 -14.67 0.03
C SER A 66 2.45 -14.82 -0.83
N ILE A 67 2.56 -15.90 -1.62
CA ILE A 67 3.72 -16.17 -2.48
C ILE A 67 3.83 -15.13 -3.59
N LYS A 68 2.73 -14.95 -4.36
CA LYS A 68 2.64 -13.92 -5.42
C LYS A 68 2.91 -12.51 -4.88
N TYR A 69 2.53 -12.25 -3.63
CA TYR A 69 2.76 -10.96 -2.99
C TYR A 69 4.24 -10.68 -2.67
N ASN A 70 5.04 -11.70 -2.35
CA ASN A 70 6.47 -11.50 -2.11
C ASN A 70 7.26 -11.25 -3.40
N GLU A 71 6.93 -11.97 -4.48
CA GLU A 71 7.49 -11.72 -5.83
C GLU A 71 7.09 -10.35 -6.36
N TYR A 72 5.84 -9.94 -6.12
CA TYR A 72 5.36 -8.61 -6.41
C TYR A 72 6.20 -7.53 -5.70
N LYS A 73 6.47 -7.69 -4.39
CA LYS A 73 7.29 -6.72 -3.63
C LYS A 73 8.69 -6.57 -4.20
N SER A 74 9.36 -7.66 -4.56
CA SER A 74 10.72 -7.59 -5.11
C SER A 74 10.75 -6.89 -6.48
N THR A 75 9.74 -7.19 -7.32
CA THR A 75 9.56 -6.55 -8.63
C THR A 75 9.35 -5.05 -8.49
N ILE A 76 8.45 -4.64 -7.61
CA ILE A 76 8.16 -3.23 -7.32
C ILE A 76 9.36 -2.52 -6.71
N PHE A 77 10.06 -3.15 -5.77
CA PHE A 77 11.26 -2.58 -5.20
C PHE A 77 12.31 -2.30 -6.28
N LYS A 78 12.53 -3.28 -7.17
CA LYS A 78 13.45 -3.13 -8.30
C LYS A 78 13.01 -2.03 -9.25
N LYS A 79 11.71 -1.89 -9.52
CA LYS A 79 11.13 -0.82 -10.34
C LYS A 79 11.44 0.57 -9.74
N VAL A 80 11.22 0.74 -8.44
CA VAL A 80 11.38 2.02 -7.73
C VAL A 80 12.86 2.38 -7.51
N ARG A 81 13.66 1.42 -7.05
CA ARG A 81 15.05 1.65 -6.62
C ARG A 81 16.07 1.39 -7.71
N LYS A 82 15.66 0.80 -8.84
CA LYS A 82 16.53 0.35 -9.95
C LYS A 82 17.65 -0.61 -9.51
N LYS A 83 17.48 -1.29 -8.38
CA LYS A 83 18.41 -2.28 -7.81
C LYS A 83 17.65 -3.41 -7.12
N ASN A 84 18.32 -4.55 -6.93
CA ASN A 84 17.78 -5.63 -6.11
C ASN A 84 17.83 -5.26 -4.61
N TYR A 85 16.99 -5.93 -3.82
CA TYR A 85 16.90 -5.71 -2.38
C TYR A 85 18.15 -6.23 -1.67
N ASN A 86 18.77 -5.40 -0.84
CA ASN A 86 19.94 -5.77 -0.03
C ASN A 86 19.63 -5.67 1.47
N VAL A 87 20.48 -6.29 2.30
CA VAL A 87 20.32 -6.25 3.77
C VAL A 87 20.35 -4.82 4.31
N SER A 88 21.18 -3.94 3.74
CA SER A 88 21.22 -2.52 4.12
C SER A 88 19.91 -1.76 3.85
N ASP A 89 19.03 -2.26 2.96
CA ASP A 89 17.72 -1.68 2.74
C ASP A 89 16.74 -1.89 3.91
N HIS A 90 17.10 -2.75 4.88
CA HIS A 90 16.39 -2.81 6.17
C HIS A 90 16.49 -1.50 6.94
N ILE A 91 17.61 -0.78 6.83
CA ILE A 91 17.81 0.50 7.50
C ILE A 91 16.81 1.52 6.95
N PHE A 92 16.67 1.60 5.63
CA PHE A 92 15.70 2.48 5.00
C PHE A 92 14.27 2.12 5.38
N ARG A 93 13.93 0.82 5.44
CA ARG A 93 12.61 0.38 5.92
C ARG A 93 12.34 0.89 7.34
N PHE A 94 13.32 0.76 8.24
CA PHE A 94 13.18 1.24 9.61
C PHE A 94 13.05 2.76 9.65
N ALA A 95 13.89 3.48 8.90
CA ALA A 95 13.85 4.94 8.81
C ALA A 95 12.49 5.45 8.30
N PHE A 96 11.95 4.88 7.22
CA PHE A 96 10.63 5.26 6.71
C PHE A 96 9.51 4.96 7.72
N LYS A 97 9.58 3.81 8.41
CA LYS A 97 8.59 3.49 9.45
C LYS A 97 8.67 4.44 10.63
N PHE A 98 9.88 4.85 11.02
CA PHE A 98 10.09 5.85 12.05
C PHE A 98 9.52 7.22 11.63
N LEU A 99 9.81 7.68 10.41
CA LEU A 99 9.25 8.92 9.87
C LEU A 99 7.72 8.90 9.86
N GLU A 100 7.10 7.79 9.45
CA GLU A 100 5.64 7.61 9.48
C GLU A 100 5.07 7.82 10.89
N TYR A 101 5.74 7.30 11.93
CA TYR A 101 5.32 7.50 13.32
C TYR A 101 5.57 8.92 13.83
N CYS A 102 6.64 9.59 13.38
CA CYS A 102 6.87 11.00 13.69
C CYS A 102 5.80 11.90 13.07
N GLU A 103 5.40 11.63 11.83
CA GLU A 103 4.33 12.36 11.16
C GLU A 103 2.94 12.04 11.76
N ASN A 104 2.74 10.81 12.23
CA ASN A 104 1.45 10.34 12.75
C ASN A 104 1.63 9.60 14.09
N PRO A 105 1.88 10.30 15.22
CA PRO A 105 2.11 9.68 16.51
C PRO A 105 0.89 8.89 17.03
N LYS A 106 -0.32 9.29 16.61
CA LYS A 106 -1.56 8.52 16.87
C LYS A 106 -1.44 7.08 16.37
N LEU A 107 -0.80 6.85 15.21
CA LEU A 107 -0.63 5.52 14.64
C LEU A 107 0.24 4.62 15.53
N LEU A 108 1.26 5.19 16.17
CA LEU A 108 2.08 4.48 17.15
C LEU A 108 1.26 4.10 18.39
N ILE A 109 0.48 5.04 18.93
CA ILE A 109 -0.37 4.79 20.11
C ILE A 109 -1.39 3.70 19.80
N GLU A 110 -2.06 3.77 18.65
CA GLU A 110 -3.01 2.76 18.19
C GLU A 110 -2.35 1.40 18.02
N ARG A 111 -1.12 1.36 17.46
CA ARG A 111 -0.34 0.13 17.30
C ARG A 111 0.04 -0.51 18.63
N LEU A 112 0.40 0.30 19.64
CA LEU A 112 0.72 -0.18 20.99
C LEU A 112 -0.53 -0.65 21.73
N ARG A 113 -1.66 0.05 21.58
CA ARG A 113 -2.92 -0.26 22.27
C ARG A 113 -3.60 -1.52 21.72
N HIS A 114 -3.71 -1.63 20.41
CA HIS A 114 -4.48 -2.70 19.76
C HIS A 114 -3.60 -3.84 19.22
N GLY A 115 -2.28 -3.66 19.19
CA GLY A 115 -1.34 -4.64 18.69
C GLY A 115 -1.37 -4.77 17.16
N HIS A 116 -1.08 -5.97 16.66
CA HIS A 116 -1.20 -6.24 15.23
C HIS A 116 -2.68 -6.18 14.82
N VAL A 117 -3.05 -5.31 13.87
CA VAL A 117 -4.45 -5.15 13.39
C VAL A 117 -5.04 -6.44 12.79
N LEU A 118 -4.20 -7.47 12.57
CA LEU A 118 -4.67 -8.84 12.32
C LEU A 118 -4.92 -9.56 13.65
N LYS A 119 -5.94 -9.14 14.42
CA LYS A 119 -6.66 -10.12 15.24
C LYS A 119 -7.68 -10.75 14.29
N MET A 120 -7.34 -11.91 13.73
CA MET A 120 -8.38 -12.78 13.20
C MET A 120 -9.27 -13.10 14.41
N THR A 121 -10.49 -12.57 14.39
CA THR A 121 -11.53 -12.95 15.34
C THR A 121 -11.77 -14.45 15.19
N ASN A 122 -11.39 -15.17 16.24
CA ASN A 122 -11.69 -16.54 16.66
C ASN A 122 -11.83 -17.62 15.59
#